data_AF-A0A844I8F9-F1
#
_entry.id   AF-A0A844I8F9-F1
#
_cell.length_a   1.000
_cell.length_b   1.000
_cell.length_c   1.000
_cell.angle_alpha   90.00
_cell.angle_beta   90.00
_cell.angle_gamma   90.00
#
_symmetry.space_group_name_H-M   'P 1'
#
loop_
_entity.id
_entity.type
_entity.pdbx_description
1 polymer ?
#
loop_
_entity_poly.entity_id
_entity_poly.type
_entity_poly.pdbx_seq_one_letter_code
_entity_poly.pdbx_strand_id
1 'polypeptide(L)'
;MPLVTERSRSIAFCLAITTIFNANLLTENTKCVSEEEYRKYKKNLGSTTILISINGTIGNIAFFNSENVILGKSAAYINIKNFISKPYIFYILQTYATNCYFEDELTGSTIRNLSLKSIRNAPILVPPTLEEQKAIAQILSDMDAEIAALE
;
A
#
# COMPACT_ATOMS: atom_id res chain seq x y z
N MET A 1 0.16 -10.69 -23.55
CA MET A 1 1.12 -11.50 -22.76
C MET A 1 0.35 -12.07 -21.57
N PRO A 2 0.40 -13.39 -21.32
CA PRO A 2 -0.54 -14.00 -20.38
C PRO A 2 -0.20 -13.55 -18.96
N LEU A 3 -1.18 -12.89 -18.35
CA LEU A 3 -1.25 -12.67 -16.91
C LEU A 3 -1.02 -14.00 -16.21
N VAL A 4 -0.38 -13.96 -15.04
CA VAL A 4 -0.16 -15.11 -14.16
C VAL A 4 -1.53 -15.60 -13.63
N THR A 5 -2.33 -16.26 -14.46
CA THR A 5 -3.64 -16.80 -14.08
C THR A 5 -3.62 -18.31 -13.84
N GLU A 6 -2.53 -19.01 -14.13
CA GLU A 6 -2.51 -20.48 -14.09
C GLU A 6 -1.23 -21.12 -13.54
N ARG A 7 -0.67 -20.60 -12.44
CA ARG A 7 0.16 -21.42 -11.55
C ARG A 7 -0.56 -21.63 -10.24
N SER A 8 -1.31 -22.73 -10.18
CA SER A 8 -1.65 -23.51 -8.98
C SER A 8 -2.09 -22.69 -7.76
N ARG A 9 -3.40 -22.69 -7.49
CA ARG A 9 -4.04 -22.31 -6.22
C ARG A 9 -3.61 -23.22 -5.05
N SER A 10 -2.31 -23.34 -4.84
CA SER A 10 -1.68 -24.06 -3.74
C SER A 10 -0.87 -23.04 -2.97
N ILE A 11 -1.58 -22.27 -2.12
CA ILE A 11 -1.06 -21.54 -0.95
C ILE A 11 0.37 -20.97 -1.16
N ALA A 12 0.54 -20.09 -2.14
CA ALA A 12 1.80 -19.38 -2.31
C ALA A 12 1.90 -18.29 -1.23
N PHE A 13 2.93 -18.37 -0.38
CA PHE A 13 3.25 -17.34 0.61
C PHE A 13 4.30 -16.41 0.04
N CYS A 14 3.94 -15.17 -0.25
CA CYS A 14 4.77 -14.26 -1.04
C CYS A 14 5.43 -13.18 -0.17
N LEU A 15 6.73 -12.95 -0.34
CA LEU A 15 7.42 -11.79 0.21
C LEU A 15 7.13 -10.59 -0.69
N ALA A 16 6.38 -9.62 -0.18
CA ALA A 16 6.19 -8.36 -0.87
C ALA A 16 7.53 -7.60 -0.87
N ILE A 17 8.30 -7.76 -1.95
CA ILE A 17 9.42 -6.89 -2.31
C ILE A 17 8.79 -5.80 -3.16
N THR A 18 8.57 -4.65 -2.55
CA THR A 18 7.69 -3.60 -3.06
C THR A 18 8.20 -3.02 -4.37
N THR A 19 7.71 -3.55 -5.48
CA THR A 19 7.49 -2.77 -6.69
C THR A 19 5.98 -2.70 -6.85
N ILE A 20 5.36 -1.78 -6.09
CA ILE A 20 3.94 -1.45 -6.28
C ILE A 20 3.86 -0.72 -7.63
N PHE A 21 3.57 -1.49 -8.68
CA PHE A 21 3.09 -0.95 -9.95
C PHE A 21 1.58 -1.20 -9.99
N ASN A 22 0.81 -0.12 -10.10
CA ASN A 22 -0.62 -0.14 -10.44
C ASN A 22 -1.46 -1.16 -9.65
N ALA A 23 -1.52 -1.01 -8.33
CA ALA A 23 -2.43 -1.73 -7.43
C ALA A 23 -2.30 -3.28 -7.37
N ASN A 24 -1.31 -3.89 -8.04
CA ASN A 24 -1.06 -5.32 -7.95
C ASN A 24 0.12 -5.63 -7.02
N LEU A 25 -0.14 -6.44 -6.00
CA LEU A 25 0.83 -6.79 -4.95
C LEU A 25 1.75 -7.96 -5.31
N LEU A 26 1.36 -8.77 -6.29
CA LEU A 26 2.08 -9.96 -6.72
C LEU A 26 2.46 -9.84 -8.19
N THR A 27 3.76 -9.87 -8.46
CA THR A 27 4.32 -10.01 -9.81
C THR A 27 4.98 -11.38 -9.99
N GLU A 28 5.29 -11.78 -11.22
CA GLU A 28 6.00 -13.02 -11.54
C GLU A 28 7.36 -13.19 -10.82
N ASN A 29 7.96 -12.08 -10.39
CA ASN A 29 9.24 -12.05 -9.67
C ASN A 29 9.10 -12.11 -8.14
N THR A 30 7.89 -12.34 -7.63
CA THR A 30 7.64 -12.34 -6.19
C THR A 30 8.24 -13.58 -5.53
N LYS A 31 9.16 -13.36 -4.58
CA LYS A 31 9.78 -14.46 -3.85
C LYS A 31 8.76 -15.16 -2.96
N CYS A 32 8.65 -16.48 -3.08
CA CYS A 32 7.81 -17.28 -2.19
C CYS A 32 8.64 -17.80 -1.00
N VAL A 33 7.96 -18.04 0.12
CA VAL A 33 8.54 -18.61 1.35
C VAL A 33 7.74 -19.82 1.81
N SER A 34 8.32 -20.59 2.73
CA SER A 34 7.62 -21.74 3.31
C SER A 34 6.44 -21.33 4.19
N GLU A 35 5.51 -22.26 4.41
CA GLU A 35 4.38 -22.04 5.34
C GLU A 35 4.86 -21.76 6.77
N GLU A 36 5.94 -22.40 7.21
CA GLU A 36 6.52 -22.20 8.53
C GLU A 36 7.04 -20.77 8.71
N GLU A 37 7.77 -20.26 7.71
CA GLU A 37 8.23 -18.87 7.69
C GLU A 37 7.04 -17.89 7.66
N TYR A 38 6.01 -18.19 6.89
CA TYR A 38 4.78 -17.40 6.89
C TYR A 38 4.13 -17.34 8.26
N ARG A 39 3.92 -18.49 8.91
CA ARG A 39 3.30 -18.53 10.24
C ARG A 39 4.12 -17.74 11.27
N LYS A 40 5.45 -17.71 11.13
CA LYS A 40 6.36 -16.98 12.01
C LYS A 40 6.35 -15.47 11.79
N TYR A 41 6.32 -15.01 10.54
CA TYR A 41 6.51 -13.59 10.20
C TYR A 41 5.24 -12.86 9.72
N LYS A 42 4.11 -13.56 9.57
CA LYS A 42 2.83 -12.94 9.17
C LYS A 42 2.45 -11.78 10.10
N LYS A 43 1.85 -10.76 9.50
CA LYS A 43 1.26 -9.62 10.21
C LYS A 43 -0.25 -9.71 10.16
N ASN A 44 -0.93 -8.99 11.06
CA ASN A 44 -2.38 -8.88 11.03
C ASN A 44 -2.78 -7.86 9.95
N LEU A 45 -2.86 -8.38 8.71
CA LEU A 45 -3.33 -7.68 7.52
C LEU A 45 -4.76 -8.13 7.24
N GLY A 46 -5.63 -7.19 6.90
CA GLY A 46 -7.04 -7.47 6.64
C GLY A 46 -7.67 -6.43 5.72
N SER A 47 -9.00 -6.46 5.61
CA SER A 47 -9.74 -5.58 4.70
C SER A 47 -9.58 -4.09 4.97
N THR A 48 -9.11 -3.72 6.17
CA THR A 48 -8.82 -2.33 6.57
C THR A 48 -7.37 -1.90 6.32
N THR A 49 -6.55 -2.78 5.75
CA THR A 49 -5.11 -2.55 5.61
C THR A 49 -4.77 -1.90 4.28
N ILE A 50 -3.87 -0.91 4.35
CA ILE A 50 -3.17 -0.31 3.23
C ILE A 50 -1.68 -0.61 3.38
N LEU A 51 -0.99 -0.86 2.27
CA LEU A 51 0.45 -1.07 2.22
C LEU A 51 1.14 0.18 1.67
N ILE A 52 2.29 0.53 2.22
CA ILE A 52 3.12 1.67 1.80
C ILE A 52 4.58 1.26 1.70
N SER A 53 5.26 1.68 0.63
CA SER A 53 6.72 1.50 0.49
C SER A 53 7.48 2.54 1.31
N ILE A 54 8.49 2.06 2.04
CA ILE A 54 9.34 2.89 2.91
C ILE A 54 10.80 2.94 2.47
N ASN A 55 11.17 2.16 1.47
CA ASN A 55 12.50 2.12 0.84
C ASN A 55 12.35 1.92 -0.67
N GLY A 56 13.24 2.51 -1.47
CA GLY A 56 13.18 2.44 -2.94
C GLY A 56 12.21 3.45 -3.52
N THR A 57 11.05 3.01 -4.01
CA THR A 57 9.95 3.87 -4.49
C THR A 57 9.09 4.34 -3.33
N ILE A 58 9.62 5.23 -2.48
CA ILE A 58 8.97 5.63 -1.23
C ILE A 58 7.62 6.29 -1.50
N GLY A 59 6.62 5.97 -0.68
CA GLY A 59 5.30 6.60 -0.76
C GLY A 59 4.33 5.92 -1.71
N ASN A 60 4.75 4.92 -2.50
CA ASN A 60 3.81 4.10 -3.29
C ASN A 60 2.87 3.31 -2.36
N ILE A 61 1.59 3.30 -2.71
CA ILE A 61 0.51 2.78 -1.88
C ILE A 61 -0.27 1.70 -2.62
N ALA A 62 -0.72 0.67 -1.91
CA ALA A 62 -1.60 -0.36 -2.45
C ALA A 62 -2.63 -0.83 -1.42
N PHE A 63 -3.81 -1.23 -1.88
CA PHE A 63 -4.78 -1.92 -1.05
C PHE A 63 -4.36 -3.37 -0.81
N PHE A 64 -4.54 -3.84 0.42
CA PHE A 64 -4.36 -5.26 0.71
C PHE A 64 -5.58 -6.08 0.27
N ASN A 65 -5.35 -7.08 -0.60
CA ASN A 65 -6.40 -7.92 -1.21
C ASN A 65 -6.50 -9.32 -0.59
N SER A 66 -6.28 -9.44 0.72
CA SER A 66 -6.40 -10.71 1.47
C SER A 66 -5.48 -11.84 0.99
N GLU A 67 -4.36 -11.47 0.36
CA GLU A 67 -3.36 -12.42 -0.12
C GLU A 67 -2.45 -12.91 1.01
N ASN A 68 -1.91 -14.11 0.85
CA ASN A 68 -0.96 -14.69 1.80
C ASN A 68 0.42 -14.07 1.64
N VAL A 69 0.63 -12.88 2.21
CA VAL A 69 1.87 -12.10 2.06
C VAL A 69 2.62 -11.90 3.37
N ILE A 70 3.94 -11.85 3.27
CA ILE A 70 4.84 -11.34 4.31
C ILE A 70 5.45 -10.04 3.82
N LEU A 71 5.45 -9.03 4.68
CA LEU A 71 6.06 -7.74 4.38
C LEU A 71 7.57 -7.81 4.58
N GLY A 72 8.32 -7.46 3.53
CA GLY A 72 9.77 -7.24 3.62
C GLY A 72 10.12 -5.94 4.34
N LYS A 73 11.42 -5.69 4.55
CA LYS A 73 11.93 -4.46 5.21
C LYS A 73 11.65 -3.16 4.44
N SER A 74 11.26 -3.25 3.17
CA SER A 74 10.94 -2.10 2.31
C SER A 74 9.46 -1.73 2.29
N ALA A 75 8.61 -2.47 3.02
CA ALA A 75 7.17 -2.23 3.09
C ALA A 75 6.74 -2.00 4.55
N ALA A 76 5.79 -1.09 4.72
CA ALA A 76 5.01 -0.94 5.94
C ALA A 76 3.52 -1.13 5.61
N TYR A 77 2.72 -1.25 6.67
CA TYR A 77 1.27 -1.34 6.55
C TYR A 77 0.61 -0.37 7.53
N ILE A 78 -0.59 0.08 7.14
CA ILE A 78 -1.43 0.99 7.91
C ILE A 78 -2.80 0.32 8.05
N ASN A 79 -3.22 0.06 9.28
CA ASN A 79 -4.57 -0.44 9.57
C ASN A 79 -5.48 0.74 9.87
N ILE A 80 -6.48 0.93 9.01
CA ILE A 80 -7.40 2.05 9.08
C ILE A 80 -8.48 1.78 10.14
N LYS A 81 -8.76 2.78 10.98
CA LYS A 81 -9.82 2.73 11.99
C LYS A 81 -11.19 2.88 11.33
N ASN A 82 -12.22 2.31 11.93
CA ASN A 82 -13.59 2.28 11.40
C ASN A 82 -14.23 3.65 11.13
N PHE A 83 -13.79 4.72 11.81
CA PHE A 83 -14.28 6.08 11.60
C PHE A 83 -13.54 6.85 10.48
N ILE A 84 -12.64 6.18 9.77
CA ILE A 84 -11.88 6.74 8.64
C ILE A 84 -12.11 5.88 7.39
N SER A 85 -12.37 6.53 6.27
CA SER A 85 -12.52 5.87 4.97
C SER A 85 -11.15 5.39 4.46
N LYS A 86 -11.03 4.08 4.21
CA LYS A 86 -9.81 3.48 3.64
C LYS A 86 -9.48 4.06 2.25
N PRO A 87 -10.44 4.17 1.30
CA PRO A 87 -10.18 4.85 0.02
C PRO A 87 -9.74 6.31 0.16
N TYR A 88 -10.29 7.05 1.14
CA TYR A 88 -9.86 8.43 1.39
C TYR A 88 -8.39 8.50 1.79
N ILE A 89 -7.96 7.61 2.69
CA ILE A 89 -6.55 7.54 3.11
C ILE A 89 -5.62 7.17 1.96
N PHE A 90 -6.07 6.29 1.05
CA PHE A 90 -5.31 5.98 -0.16
C PHE A 90 -5.04 7.23 -0.99
N TYR A 91 -6.03 8.08 -1.20
CA TYR A 91 -5.87 9.33 -1.96
C TYR A 91 -5.09 10.40 -1.22
N ILE A 92 -5.37 10.65 0.07
CA ILE A 92 -4.71 11.74 0.81
C ILE A 92 -3.19 11.52 0.90
N LEU A 93 -2.76 10.26 1.08
CA LEU A 93 -1.36 9.92 1.21
C LEU A 93 -0.58 10.05 -0.12
N GLN A 94 -1.28 10.11 -1.26
CA GLN A 94 -0.69 10.33 -2.58
C GLN A 94 -0.66 11.81 -2.98
N THR A 95 -1.21 12.69 -2.16
CA THR A 95 -1.20 14.12 -2.46
C THR A 95 0.22 14.69 -2.43
N TYR A 96 0.43 15.76 -3.21
CA TYR A 96 1.70 16.49 -3.23
C TYR A 96 2.15 16.90 -1.82
N ALA A 97 1.22 17.40 -1.00
CA ALA A 97 1.53 17.83 0.37
C ALA A 97 2.07 16.68 1.23
N THR A 98 1.46 15.49 1.17
CA THR A 98 1.96 14.33 1.91
C THR A 98 3.28 13.81 1.36
N ASN A 99 3.46 13.81 0.04
CA ASN A 99 4.72 13.42 -0.58
C ASN A 99 5.87 14.37 -0.20
N CYS A 100 5.64 15.69 -0.17
CA CYS A 100 6.64 16.65 0.32
C CYS A 100 7.03 16.37 1.77
N TYR A 101 6.05 16.13 2.65
CA TYR A 101 6.32 15.75 4.03
C TYR A 101 7.15 14.47 4.13
N PHE A 102 6.84 13.44 3.33
CA PHE A 102 7.62 12.21 3.33
C PHE A 102 9.05 12.41 2.83
N GLU A 103 9.26 13.22 1.79
CA GLU A 103 10.59 13.57 1.29
C GLU A 103 11.44 14.29 2.33
N ASP A 104 10.85 15.24 3.08
CA ASP A 104 11.54 15.97 4.14
C ASP A 104 11.92 15.09 5.33
N GLU A 105 11.16 14.02 5.57
CA GLU A 105 11.38 13.06 6.66
C GLU A 105 12.30 11.89 6.27
N LEU A 106 12.83 11.87 5.05
CA LEU A 106 13.73 10.81 4.61
C LEU A 106 15.05 10.84 5.38
N THR A 107 15.48 9.66 5.79
CA THR A 107 16.75 9.45 6.49
C THR A 107 17.66 8.55 5.67
N GLY A 108 18.98 8.70 5.87
CA GLY A 108 19.99 7.92 5.17
C GLY A 108 20.54 8.62 3.92
N SER A 109 21.86 8.53 3.72
CA SER A 109 22.56 9.21 2.62
C SER A 109 22.54 8.41 1.32
N THR A 110 22.84 7.11 1.38
CA THR A 110 22.91 6.22 0.20
C THR A 110 21.60 5.50 -0.06
N ILE A 111 20.92 5.05 1.00
CA ILE A 111 19.59 4.44 0.93
C ILE A 111 18.66 5.33 1.73
N ARG A 112 17.77 6.03 1.03
CA ARG A 112 16.72 6.81 1.68
C ARG A 112 15.68 5.87 2.26
N ASN A 113 15.33 6.09 3.51
CA ASN A 113 14.34 5.32 4.26
C ASN A 113 13.35 6.26 4.95
N LEU A 114 12.06 5.99 4.75
CA LEU A 114 10.98 6.63 5.49
C LEU A 114 10.74 5.88 6.80
N SER A 115 10.81 6.57 7.93
CA SER A 115 10.63 5.93 9.23
C SER A 115 9.14 5.64 9.52
N LEU A 116 8.86 4.57 10.26
CA LEU A 116 7.49 4.30 10.75
C LEU A 116 6.98 5.40 11.68
N LYS A 117 7.88 6.18 12.30
CA LYS A 117 7.52 7.33 13.13
C LYS A 117 7.00 8.47 12.25
N SER A 118 7.68 8.76 11.15
CA SER A 118 7.29 9.79 10.18
C SER A 118 5.94 9.48 9.57
N ILE A 119 5.68 8.22 9.16
CA ILE A 119 4.35 7.82 8.66
C ILE A 119 3.25 8.07 9.70
N ARG A 120 3.50 7.74 10.99
CA ARG A 120 2.51 7.96 12.07
C ARG A 120 2.26 9.43 12.38
N ASN A 121 3.25 10.29 12.15
CA ASN A 121 3.20 11.71 12.44
C ASN A 121 2.82 12.56 11.22
N ALA A 122 2.54 11.92 10.09
CA ALA A 122 2.18 12.61 8.85
C ALA A 122 0.96 13.51 9.07
N PRO A 123 1.09 14.83 8.85
CA PRO A 123 -0.03 15.73 8.96
C PRO A 123 -0.96 15.50 7.77
N ILE A 124 -2.16 14.99 8.05
CA ILE A 124 -3.21 14.78 7.05
C ILE A 124 -4.48 15.52 7.47
N LEU A 125 -5.14 16.14 6.49
CA LEU A 125 -6.47 16.70 6.69
C LEU A 125 -7.48 15.57 6.56
N VAL A 126 -8.46 15.52 7.47
CA VAL A 126 -9.49 14.49 7.47
C VAL A 126 -10.85 15.18 7.63
N PRO A 127 -11.74 15.08 6.64
CA PRO A 127 -13.11 15.57 6.75
C PRO A 127 -13.85 14.94 7.93
N PRO A 128 -14.74 15.68 8.61
CA PRO A 128 -15.34 15.25 9.87
C PRO A 128 -16.27 14.04 9.73
N THR A 129 -16.82 13.78 8.54
CA THR A 129 -17.80 12.71 8.32
C THR A 129 -17.27 11.63 7.39
N LEU A 130 -17.63 10.37 7.68
CA LEU A 130 -17.33 9.24 6.81
C LEU A 130 -17.96 9.41 5.41
N GLU A 131 -19.14 10.01 5.34
CA GLU A 131 -19.84 10.22 4.06
C GLU A 131 -19.08 11.19 3.16
N GLU A 132 -18.59 12.30 3.70
CA GLU A 132 -17.76 13.25 2.95
C GLU A 132 -16.44 12.62 2.52
N GLN A 133 -15.78 11.86 3.39
CA GLN A 133 -14.55 11.14 3.04
C GLN A 133 -14.78 10.13 1.89
N LYS A 134 -15.89 9.39 1.91
CA LYS A 134 -16.25 8.46 0.83
C LYS A 134 -16.58 9.20 -0.46
N ALA A 135 -17.34 10.28 -0.40
CA ALA A 135 -17.72 11.07 -1.57
C ALA A 135 -16.48 11.63 -2.29
N ILE A 136 -15.53 12.18 -1.55
CA ILE A 136 -14.25 12.65 -2.10
C ILE A 136 -13.50 11.50 -2.77
N ALA A 137 -13.35 10.37 -2.07
CA ALA A 137 -12.64 9.23 -2.61
C ALA A 137 -13.31 8.62 -3.85
N GLN A 138 -14.66 8.65 -3.92
CA GLN A 138 -15.41 8.18 -5.06
C GLN A 138 -15.13 9.04 -6.29
N ILE A 139 -15.23 10.37 -6.17
CA ILE A 139 -14.97 11.29 -7.28
C ILE A 139 -13.54 11.10 -7.82
N LEU A 140 -12.55 10.97 -6.94
CA LEU A 140 -11.16 10.74 -7.35
C LEU A 140 -11.00 9.38 -8.06
N SER A 141 -11.66 8.33 -7.56
CA SER A 141 -11.64 7.00 -8.19
C SER A 141 -12.34 6.98 -9.54
N ASP A 142 -13.42 7.73 -9.70
CA ASP A 142 -14.12 7.85 -10.97
C ASP A 142 -13.22 8.56 -11.99
N MET A 143 -12.53 9.64 -11.57
CA MET A 143 -11.55 10.33 -12.43
C MET A 143 -10.41 9.42 -12.85
N ASP A 144 -9.84 8.64 -11.94
CA ASP A 144 -8.77 7.68 -12.26
C ASP A 144 -9.25 6.64 -13.28
N ALA A 145 -10.48 6.14 -13.14
CA ALA A 145 -11.07 5.17 -14.05
C ALA A 145 -11.29 5.74 -15.46
N GLU A 146 -11.78 6.98 -15.55
CA GLU A 146 -11.94 7.67 -16.83
C GLU A 146 -10.59 7.93 -17.51
N ILE A 147 -9.56 8.35 -16.76
CA ILE A 147 -8.21 8.54 -17.30
C ILE A 147 -7.64 7.21 -17.81
N ALA A 148 -7.75 6.14 -17.03
CA ALA A 148 -7.25 4.82 -17.41
C ALA A 148 -7.97 4.25 -18.64
N ALA A 149 -9.23 4.63 -18.90
CA ALA A 149 -9.96 4.21 -20.09
C ALA A 149 -9.50 4.90 -21.39
N LEU A 150 -8.70 5.97 -21.29
CA LEU A 150 -8.12 6.68 -22.43
C LEU A 150 -6.75 6.14 -22.88
N GLU A 151 -6.12 5.29 -22.06
CA GLU A 151 -4.81 4.65 -22.33
C GLU A 151 -4.95 3.27 -22.98
#